data_AF-A0A0T9L2F6-F1
#
_entry.id   AF-A0A0T9L2F6-F1
#
_cell.length_a   1.000
_cell.length_b   1.000
_cell.length_c   1.000
_cell.angle_alpha   90.00
_cell.angle_beta   90.00
_cell.angle_gamma   90.00
#
_symmetry.space_group_name_H-M   'P 1'
#
loop_
_entity.id
_entity.type
_entity.pdbx_description
1 polymer ?
#
loop_
_entity_poly.entity_id
_entity_poly.type
_entity_poly.pdbx_seq_one_letter_code
_entity_poly.pdbx_strand_id
1 'polypeptide(L)'
;MSSNKFLVFIFMVIFLVWLSAYPLSRYISSSAFMEPTTSIYNAINVLFTALAFTGVIITFHFQSLETERASKELVERSIFELFLAFTSESFQKVKDDAFLSLLVAVKDKQYAVYIASRLFPIERKNFPESALLVYQTLRPELKDKSPHDMMDIERSTRLHLDNILNFFSMLSNRQTAASVIKHVDFAYDWWRPTLWIIAQLQKEIKDGSKEISNYCRNPMLHITLEKLDKIYGYPPIEPGESVYQYLQGHPWLQEQHIDPAFFKAA
;
A
#
# COMPACT_ATOMS: atom_id res chain seq x y z
N MET A 1 25.99 -21.61 31.64
CA MET A 1 25.41 -21.09 32.89
C MET A 1 23.97 -20.67 32.59
N SER A 2 22.98 -21.14 33.36
CA SER A 2 21.58 -20.70 33.19
C SER A 2 21.51 -19.16 33.33
N SER A 3 20.75 -18.50 32.44
CA SER A 3 20.59 -17.03 32.39
C SER A 3 20.34 -16.39 33.78
N ASN A 4 19.61 -17.11 34.65
CA ASN A 4 19.32 -16.67 36.01
C ASN A 4 20.56 -16.62 36.93
N LYS A 5 21.52 -17.53 36.78
CA LYS A 5 22.75 -17.54 37.60
C LYS A 5 23.69 -16.39 37.22
N PHE A 6 23.68 -15.98 35.95
CA PHE A 6 24.47 -14.85 35.47
C PHE A 6 23.91 -13.51 35.95
N LEU A 7 22.58 -13.34 35.91
CA LEU A 7 21.91 -12.15 36.45
C LEU A 7 22.17 -11.97 37.94
N VAL A 8 22.01 -13.03 38.74
CA VAL A 8 22.29 -12.99 40.19
C VAL A 8 23.74 -12.59 40.48
N PHE A 9 24.69 -13.09 39.69
CA PHE A 9 26.10 -12.71 39.83
C PHE A 9 26.34 -11.22 39.54
N ILE A 10 25.75 -10.67 38.48
CA ILE A 10 25.86 -9.24 38.15
C ILE A 10 25.27 -8.37 39.26
N PHE A 11 24.09 -8.72 39.77
CA PHE A 11 23.48 -7.98 40.89
C PHE A 11 24.36 -7.98 42.14
N MET A 12 25.00 -9.11 42.44
CA MET A 12 25.91 -9.24 43.58
C MET A 12 27.15 -8.35 43.41
N VAL A 13 27.72 -8.28 42.21
CA VAL A 13 28.87 -7.41 41.90
C VAL A 13 28.50 -5.93 42.03
N ILE A 14 27.36 -5.51 41.47
CA ILE A 14 26.89 -4.12 41.58
C ILE A 14 26.68 -3.73 43.05
N PHE A 15 26.08 -4.61 43.84
CA PHE A 15 25.85 -4.39 45.26
C PHE A 15 27.16 -4.26 46.06
N LEU A 16 28.16 -5.09 45.76
CA LEU A 16 29.48 -5.01 46.39
C LEU A 16 30.26 -3.74 46.01
N VAL A 17 30.16 -3.30 44.76
CA VAL A 17 30.74 -2.02 44.31
C VAL A 17 30.07 -0.83 44.97
N TRP A 18 28.75 -0.90 45.19
CA TRP A 18 28.03 0.15 45.92
C TRP A 18 28.40 0.19 47.40
N LEU A 19 28.52 -0.98 48.05
CA LEU A 19 28.98 -1.10 49.45
C LEU A 19 30.40 -0.56 49.65
N SER A 20 31.28 -0.69 48.66
CA SER A 20 32.67 -0.20 48.75
C SER A 20 32.81 1.32 48.60
N ALA A 21 31.75 2.03 48.18
CA ALA A 21 31.74 3.49 48.07
C ALA A 21 31.96 4.18 49.43
N TYR A 22 31.40 3.64 50.51
CA TYR A 22 31.55 4.19 51.87
C TYR A 22 32.99 4.09 52.41
N PRO A 23 33.65 2.92 52.46
CA PRO A 23 35.04 2.83 52.91
C PRO A 23 36.00 3.61 52.00
N LEU A 24 35.75 3.65 50.68
CA LEU A 24 36.54 4.45 49.75
C LEU A 24 36.43 5.96 50.04
N SER A 25 35.21 6.44 50.31
CA SER A 25 34.98 7.85 50.67
C SER A 25 35.73 8.25 51.95
N ARG A 26 35.77 7.36 52.95
CA ARG A 26 36.48 7.57 54.21
C ARG A 26 37.99 7.59 54.00
N TYR A 27 38.52 6.69 53.17
CA TYR A 27 39.94 6.64 52.84
C TYR A 27 40.40 7.93 52.14
N ILE A 28 39.67 8.39 51.11
CA ILE A 28 39.99 9.60 50.33
C ILE A 28 39.89 10.86 51.20
N SER A 29 38.86 10.96 52.05
CA SER A 29 38.70 12.05 53.02
C SER A 29 39.90 12.17 53.97
N SER A 30 40.41 11.03 54.46
CA SER A 30 41.51 10.98 55.43
C SER A 30 42.91 11.18 54.83
N SER A 31 43.10 10.96 53.53
CA SER A 31 44.43 10.86 52.91
C SER A 31 44.76 11.97 51.90
N ALA A 32 43.77 12.66 51.31
CA ALA A 32 44.02 13.52 50.15
C ALA A 32 43.43 14.94 50.22
N PHE A 33 42.30 15.18 50.90
CA PHE A 33 41.57 16.46 50.75
C PHE A 33 41.09 17.14 52.04
N MET A 34 41.14 16.47 53.21
CA MET A 34 40.58 16.99 54.47
C MET A 34 39.13 17.52 54.36
N GLU A 35 38.36 17.00 53.40
CA GLU A 35 36.95 17.33 53.21
C GLU A 35 36.04 16.39 54.02
N PRO A 36 34.83 16.82 54.44
CA PRO A 36 33.88 15.96 55.13
C PRO A 36 33.55 14.71 54.30
N THR A 37 33.66 13.52 54.91
CA THR A 37 33.37 12.21 54.28
C THR A 37 32.04 12.18 53.53
N THR A 38 31.03 12.87 54.06
CA THR A 38 29.70 12.99 53.46
C THR A 38 29.70 13.67 52.09
N SER A 39 30.56 14.67 51.89
CA SER A 39 30.69 15.38 50.60
C SER A 39 31.26 14.44 49.53
N ILE A 40 32.35 13.75 49.86
CA ILE A 40 33.01 12.79 48.97
C ILE A 40 32.10 11.58 48.66
N TYR A 41 31.39 11.06 49.67
CA TYR A 41 30.41 9.98 49.48
C TYR A 41 29.27 10.38 48.55
N ASN A 42 28.73 11.60 48.69
CA ASN A 42 27.70 12.13 47.80
C ASN A 42 28.22 12.32 46.37
N ALA A 43 29.45 12.80 46.20
CA ALA A 43 30.08 12.94 44.88
C ALA A 43 30.25 11.57 44.18
N ILE A 44 30.69 10.54 44.92
CA ILE A 44 30.82 9.16 44.43
C ILE A 44 29.45 8.59 44.05
N ASN A 45 28.42 8.81 44.88
CA ASN A 45 27.06 8.37 44.58
C ASN A 45 26.49 9.03 43.31
N VAL A 46 26.67 10.34 43.15
CA VAL A 46 26.25 11.07 41.94
C VAL A 46 26.94 10.50 40.69
N LEU A 47 28.24 10.16 40.79
CA LEU A 47 28.97 9.52 39.69
C LEU A 47 28.38 8.14 39.34
N PHE A 48 28.04 7.31 40.34
CA PHE A 48 27.38 6.03 40.11
C PHE A 48 25.99 6.20 39.47
N THR A 49 25.21 7.18 39.91
CA THR A 49 23.91 7.50 39.30
C THR A 49 24.07 7.94 37.85
N ALA A 50 25.06 8.80 37.54
CA ALA A 50 25.34 9.24 36.18
C ALA A 50 25.79 8.08 35.27
N LEU A 51 26.62 7.17 35.78
CA LEU A 51 27.04 5.95 35.06
C LEU A 51 25.85 5.01 34.79
N ALA A 52 24.99 4.79 35.78
CA ALA A 52 23.79 3.97 35.62
C ALA A 52 22.83 4.57 34.58
N PHE A 53 22.62 5.90 34.62
CA PHE A 53 21.80 6.62 33.63
C PHE A 53 22.38 6.52 32.22
N THR A 54 23.70 6.61 32.08
CA THR A 54 24.39 6.40 30.80
C THR A 54 24.15 4.98 30.25
N GLY A 55 24.19 3.96 31.11
CA GLY A 55 23.86 2.58 30.73
C GLY A 55 22.41 2.41 30.24
N VAL A 56 21.46 3.12 30.85
CA VAL A 56 20.06 3.15 30.42
C VAL A 56 19.91 3.82 29.05
N ILE A 57 20.57 4.97 28.82
CA ILE A 57 20.57 5.64 27.50
C ILE A 57 21.14 4.71 26.42
N ILE A 58 22.28 4.07 26.69
CA ILE A 58 22.91 3.13 25.75
C ILE A 58 21.94 1.97 25.44
N THR A 59 21.27 1.44 26.47
CA THR A 59 20.29 0.35 26.30
C THR A 59 19.10 0.79 25.45
N PHE A 60 18.53 1.97 25.71
CA PHE A 60 17.47 2.53 24.86
C PHE A 60 17.93 2.73 23.42
N HIS A 61 19.16 3.19 23.21
CA HIS A 61 19.74 3.32 21.88
C HIS A 61 19.83 1.97 21.15
N PHE A 62 20.34 0.93 21.81
CA PHE A 62 20.39 -0.42 21.23
C PHE A 62 19.01 -1.01 20.97
N GLN A 63 18.05 -0.85 21.88
CA GLN A 63 16.67 -1.29 21.69
C GLN A 63 16.01 -0.58 20.49
N SER A 64 16.29 0.72 20.30
CA SER A 64 15.82 1.47 19.14
C SER A 64 16.40 0.91 17.84
N LEU A 65 17.71 0.63 17.79
CA LEU A 65 18.36 0.04 16.62
C LEU A 65 17.84 -1.37 16.30
N GLU A 66 17.62 -2.20 17.32
CA GLU A 66 17.10 -3.55 17.15
C GLU A 66 15.64 -3.54 16.66
N THR A 67 14.82 -2.65 17.20
CA THR A 67 13.45 -2.43 16.71
C THR A 67 13.44 -1.99 15.25
N GLU A 68 14.36 -1.10 14.86
CA GLU A 68 14.49 -0.67 13.46
C GLU A 68 14.88 -1.82 12.55
N ARG A 69 15.82 -2.68 12.97
CA ARG A 69 16.23 -3.88 12.20
C ARG A 69 15.10 -4.89 12.06
N ALA A 70 14.42 -5.24 13.16
CA ALA A 70 13.29 -6.16 13.13
C ALA A 70 12.15 -5.62 12.24
N SER A 71 11.92 -4.30 12.26
CA SER A 71 10.96 -3.67 11.35
C SER A 71 11.38 -3.78 9.88
N LYS A 72 12.67 -3.66 9.56
CA LYS A 72 13.18 -3.83 8.19
C LYS A 72 13.01 -5.26 7.70
N GLU A 73 13.37 -6.25 8.52
CA GLU A 73 13.19 -7.68 8.19
C GLU A 73 11.70 -8.03 7.94
N LEU A 74 10.80 -7.50 8.76
CA LEU A 74 9.34 -7.68 8.56
C LEU A 74 8.87 -7.05 7.24
N VAL A 75 9.39 -5.87 6.90
CA VAL A 75 9.09 -5.19 5.63
C VAL A 75 9.60 -6.02 4.44
N GLU A 76 10.86 -6.48 4.48
CA GLU A 76 11.45 -7.31 3.42
C GLU A 76 10.69 -8.62 3.22
N ARG A 77 10.33 -9.30 4.31
CA ARG A 77 9.49 -10.50 4.25
C ARG A 77 8.13 -10.21 3.63
N SER A 78 7.50 -9.10 4.01
CA SER A 78 6.20 -8.69 3.46
C SER A 78 6.28 -8.37 1.96
N ILE A 79 7.37 -7.70 1.53
CA ILE A 79 7.65 -7.44 0.10
C ILE A 79 7.78 -8.78 -0.64
N PHE A 80 8.55 -9.71 -0.11
CA PHE A 80 8.77 -11.02 -0.73
C PHE A 80 7.48 -11.85 -0.80
N GLU A 81 6.68 -11.91 0.26
CA GLU A 81 5.40 -12.63 0.28
C GLU A 81 4.40 -12.02 -0.73
N LEU A 82 4.32 -10.69 -0.82
CA LEU A 82 3.49 -10.00 -1.82
C LEU A 82 3.97 -10.26 -3.24
N PHE A 83 5.29 -10.23 -3.46
CA PHE A 83 5.88 -10.54 -4.75
C PHE A 83 5.55 -11.98 -5.17
N LEU A 84 5.73 -12.96 -4.29
CA LEU A 84 5.37 -14.36 -4.56
C LEU A 84 3.89 -14.52 -4.90
N ALA A 85 3.01 -13.88 -4.12
CA ALA A 85 1.58 -13.88 -4.38
C ALA A 85 1.24 -13.26 -5.74
N PHE A 86 1.86 -12.12 -6.08
CA PHE A 86 1.68 -11.46 -7.36
C PHE A 86 2.15 -12.33 -8.53
N THR A 87 3.30 -12.99 -8.42
CA THR A 87 3.85 -13.87 -9.46
C THR A 87 3.18 -15.25 -9.54
N SER A 88 2.25 -15.56 -8.63
CA SER A 88 1.55 -16.83 -8.65
C SER A 88 0.68 -16.98 -9.91
N GLU A 89 0.58 -18.21 -10.43
CA GLU A 89 -0.18 -18.51 -11.64
C GLU A 89 -1.66 -18.11 -11.51
N SER A 90 -2.25 -18.34 -10.34
CA SER A 90 -3.64 -17.97 -10.06
C SER A 90 -3.84 -16.45 -10.11
N PHE A 91 -2.91 -15.67 -9.54
CA PHE A 91 -2.99 -14.21 -9.59
C PHE A 91 -2.73 -13.68 -11.00
N GLN A 92 -1.76 -14.24 -11.73
CA GLN A 92 -1.49 -13.84 -13.12
C GLN A 92 -2.71 -14.06 -14.02
N LYS A 93 -3.43 -15.17 -13.85
CA LYS A 93 -4.69 -15.40 -14.56
C LYS A 93 -5.76 -14.34 -14.26
N VAL A 94 -5.97 -14.02 -12.97
CA VAL A 94 -6.90 -12.97 -12.55
C VAL A 94 -6.50 -11.62 -13.15
N LYS A 95 -5.20 -11.31 -13.12
CA LYS A 95 -4.61 -10.09 -13.67
C LYS A 95 -4.84 -9.99 -15.19
N ASP A 96 -4.55 -11.04 -15.95
CA ASP A 96 -4.68 -11.05 -17.40
C ASP A 96 -6.15 -10.96 -17.85
N ASP A 97 -7.06 -11.64 -17.15
CA ASP A 97 -8.49 -11.51 -17.41
C ASP A 97 -8.99 -10.11 -17.05
N ALA A 98 -8.68 -9.59 -15.86
CA ALA A 98 -9.06 -8.23 -15.48
C ALA A 98 -8.57 -7.18 -16.50
N PHE A 99 -7.34 -7.33 -16.97
CA PHE A 99 -6.76 -6.43 -17.97
C PHE A 99 -7.42 -6.57 -19.34
N LEU A 100 -7.86 -7.77 -19.75
CA LEU A 100 -8.66 -7.95 -20.96
C LEU A 100 -9.93 -7.09 -20.93
N SER A 101 -10.70 -7.12 -19.84
CA SER A 101 -11.89 -6.28 -19.70
C SER A 101 -11.56 -4.78 -19.83
N LEU A 102 -10.43 -4.35 -19.26
CA LEU A 102 -9.97 -2.96 -19.39
C LEU A 102 -9.54 -2.62 -20.83
N LEU A 103 -8.87 -3.53 -21.54
CA LEU A 103 -8.50 -3.33 -22.93
C LEU A 103 -9.71 -3.25 -23.86
N VAL A 104 -10.74 -4.05 -23.62
CA VAL A 104 -12.02 -3.91 -24.34
C VAL A 104 -12.64 -2.55 -24.04
N ALA A 105 -12.63 -2.10 -22.79
CA ALA A 105 -13.14 -0.79 -22.40
C ALA A 105 -12.37 0.39 -23.05
N VAL A 106 -11.06 0.25 -23.27
CA VAL A 106 -10.26 1.25 -24.02
C VAL A 106 -10.75 1.36 -25.47
N LYS A 107 -11.07 0.22 -26.10
CA LYS A 107 -11.44 0.14 -27.52
C LYS A 107 -12.93 0.35 -27.80
N ASP A 108 -13.78 0.31 -26.77
CA ASP A 108 -15.23 0.49 -26.88
C ASP A 108 -15.77 1.30 -25.68
N LYS A 109 -16.15 2.56 -25.94
CA LYS A 109 -16.71 3.46 -24.91
C LYS A 109 -18.01 2.91 -24.30
N GLN A 110 -18.87 2.27 -25.09
CA GLN A 110 -20.13 1.73 -24.57
C GLN A 110 -19.86 0.62 -23.56
N TYR A 111 -18.87 -0.22 -23.83
CA TYR A 111 -18.45 -1.27 -22.90
C TYR A 111 -17.80 -0.69 -21.64
N ALA A 112 -17.00 0.37 -21.76
CA ALA A 112 -16.47 1.09 -20.60
C ALA A 112 -17.59 1.68 -19.73
N VAL A 113 -18.61 2.29 -20.33
CA VAL A 113 -19.80 2.82 -19.63
C VAL A 113 -20.58 1.68 -18.97
N TYR A 114 -20.70 0.53 -19.65
CA TYR A 114 -21.28 -0.67 -19.08
C TYR A 114 -20.52 -1.11 -17.82
N ILE A 115 -19.20 -1.27 -17.87
CA ILE A 115 -18.37 -1.62 -16.71
C ILE A 115 -18.56 -0.61 -15.58
N ALA A 116 -18.42 0.69 -15.87
CA ALA A 116 -18.55 1.74 -14.86
C ALA A 116 -19.93 1.74 -14.18
N SER A 117 -21.01 1.47 -14.94
CA SER A 117 -22.36 1.36 -14.38
C SER A 117 -22.54 0.15 -13.44
N ARG A 118 -21.76 -0.93 -13.63
CA ARG A 118 -21.83 -2.13 -12.78
C ARG A 118 -21.20 -1.92 -11.41
N LEU A 119 -20.38 -0.87 -11.23
CA LEU A 119 -19.89 -0.44 -9.93
C LEU A 119 -21.00 0.12 -9.02
N PHE A 120 -22.20 0.34 -9.58
CA PHE A 120 -23.39 0.70 -8.83
C PHE A 120 -24.41 -0.45 -8.76
N PRO A 121 -25.15 -0.58 -7.65
CA PRO A 121 -26.23 -1.56 -7.52
C PRO A 121 -27.45 -1.24 -8.40
N ILE A 122 -27.65 0.02 -8.79
CA ILE A 122 -28.82 0.51 -9.55
C ILE A 122 -28.40 1.13 -10.88
N GLU A 123 -29.36 1.34 -11.79
CA GLU A 123 -29.15 1.93 -13.12
C GLU A 123 -28.07 1.26 -13.99
N ARG A 124 -27.89 -0.05 -13.81
CA ARG A 124 -26.91 -0.85 -14.55
C ARG A 124 -27.26 -0.88 -16.04
N LYS A 125 -26.28 -0.57 -16.89
CA LYS A 125 -26.45 -0.63 -18.35
C LYS A 125 -26.40 -2.07 -18.84
N ASN A 126 -27.00 -2.31 -20.00
CA ASN A 126 -26.94 -3.61 -20.68
C ASN A 126 -25.58 -3.80 -21.36
N PHE A 127 -25.19 -5.06 -21.54
CA PHE A 127 -23.97 -5.39 -22.26
C PHE A 127 -24.09 -4.92 -23.73
N PRO A 128 -23.14 -4.13 -24.26
CA PRO A 128 -23.21 -3.62 -25.62
C PRO A 128 -22.72 -4.66 -26.63
N GLU A 129 -23.48 -4.87 -27.71
CA GLU A 129 -23.15 -5.83 -28.77
C GLU A 129 -21.86 -5.45 -29.51
N SER A 130 -21.53 -4.16 -29.58
CA SER A 130 -20.28 -3.67 -30.19
C SER A 130 -19.01 -4.23 -29.53
N ALA A 131 -19.08 -4.54 -28.23
CA ALA A 131 -17.95 -5.11 -27.50
C ALA A 131 -17.60 -6.54 -27.95
N LEU A 132 -18.56 -7.29 -28.51
CA LEU A 132 -18.33 -8.68 -28.94
C LEU A 132 -17.22 -8.77 -29.99
N LEU A 133 -17.25 -7.87 -30.97
CA LEU A 133 -16.25 -7.84 -32.03
C LEU A 133 -14.87 -7.47 -31.49
N VAL A 134 -14.81 -6.58 -30.49
CA VAL A 134 -13.56 -6.21 -29.81
C VAL A 134 -12.99 -7.39 -29.03
N TYR A 135 -13.84 -8.10 -28.27
CA TYR A 135 -13.45 -9.33 -27.57
C TYR A 135 -12.88 -10.38 -28.52
N GLN A 136 -13.54 -10.63 -29.65
CA GLN A 136 -13.09 -11.59 -30.67
C GLN A 136 -11.81 -11.15 -31.40
N THR A 137 -11.54 -9.84 -31.44
CA THR A 137 -10.30 -9.31 -32.01
C THR A 137 -9.12 -9.50 -31.04
N LEU A 138 -9.35 -9.28 -29.75
CA LEU A 138 -8.34 -9.44 -28.70
C LEU A 138 -8.09 -10.91 -28.34
N ARG A 139 -9.11 -11.77 -28.43
CA ARG A 139 -9.03 -13.22 -28.23
C ARG A 139 -9.69 -13.97 -29.41
N PRO A 140 -8.95 -14.20 -30.51
CA PRO A 140 -9.46 -14.86 -31.72
C PRO A 140 -10.07 -16.24 -31.48
N GLU A 141 -9.64 -16.96 -30.45
CA GLU A 141 -10.18 -18.25 -30.02
C GLU A 141 -11.65 -18.18 -29.55
N LEU A 142 -12.19 -16.98 -29.34
CA LEU A 142 -13.57 -16.76 -28.95
C LEU A 142 -14.54 -16.58 -30.13
N LYS A 143 -14.05 -16.59 -31.38
CA LYS A 143 -14.90 -16.37 -32.57
C LYS A 143 -16.01 -17.40 -32.76
N ASP A 144 -15.74 -18.65 -32.40
CA ASP A 144 -16.68 -19.77 -32.58
C ASP A 144 -17.59 -19.99 -31.36
N LYS A 145 -17.50 -19.13 -30.34
CA LYS A 145 -18.31 -19.23 -29.12
C LYS A 145 -19.71 -18.68 -29.36
N SER A 146 -20.70 -19.33 -28.73
CA SER A 146 -22.07 -18.82 -28.78
C SER A 146 -22.17 -17.48 -28.03
N PRO A 147 -23.15 -16.61 -28.34
CA PRO A 147 -23.36 -15.37 -27.60
C PRO A 147 -23.55 -15.59 -26.10
N HIS A 148 -24.17 -16.70 -25.69
CA HIS A 148 -24.33 -17.05 -24.27
C HIS A 148 -22.97 -17.35 -23.62
N ASP A 149 -22.14 -18.16 -24.27
CA ASP A 149 -20.81 -18.48 -23.74
C ASP A 149 -19.94 -17.23 -23.61
N MET A 150 -20.05 -16.31 -24.58
CA MET A 150 -19.36 -15.02 -24.54
C MET A 150 -19.77 -14.18 -23.33
N MET A 151 -21.06 -14.15 -22.99
CA MET A 151 -21.54 -13.45 -21.81
C MET A 151 -21.03 -14.07 -20.51
N ASP A 152 -20.92 -15.39 -20.42
CA ASP A 152 -20.39 -16.05 -19.22
C ASP A 152 -18.88 -15.83 -19.07
N ILE A 153 -18.14 -15.82 -20.17
CA ILE A 153 -16.72 -15.42 -20.20
C ILE A 153 -16.59 -13.97 -19.73
N GLU A 154 -17.37 -13.05 -20.30
CA GLU A 154 -17.36 -11.63 -19.90
C GLU A 154 -17.62 -11.46 -18.40
N ARG A 155 -18.65 -12.13 -17.87
CA ARG A 155 -18.99 -12.07 -16.45
C ARG A 155 -17.84 -12.56 -15.57
N SER A 156 -17.18 -13.65 -15.97
CA SER A 156 -16.02 -14.22 -15.28
C SER A 156 -14.84 -13.24 -15.30
N THR A 157 -14.51 -12.70 -16.48
CA THR A 157 -13.45 -11.70 -16.67
C THR A 157 -13.71 -10.43 -15.85
N ARG A 158 -14.96 -9.94 -15.83
CA ARG A 158 -15.35 -8.77 -15.03
C ARG A 158 -15.29 -9.06 -13.52
N LEU A 159 -15.60 -10.28 -13.07
CA LEU A 159 -15.40 -10.65 -11.66
C LEU A 159 -13.92 -10.55 -11.26
N HIS A 160 -13.01 -10.95 -12.15
CA HIS A 160 -11.57 -10.75 -11.92
C HIS A 160 -11.19 -9.27 -11.87
N LEU A 161 -11.80 -8.42 -12.69
CA LEU A 161 -11.63 -6.96 -12.59
C LEU A 161 -12.12 -6.44 -11.22
N ASP A 162 -13.29 -6.85 -10.75
CA ASP A 162 -13.80 -6.47 -9.43
C ASP A 162 -12.82 -6.87 -8.31
N ASN A 163 -12.20 -8.05 -8.41
CA ASN A 163 -11.16 -8.50 -7.47
C ASN A 163 -9.92 -7.60 -7.50
N ILE A 164 -9.46 -7.18 -8.68
CA ILE A 164 -8.33 -6.25 -8.83
C ILE A 164 -8.66 -4.87 -8.28
N LEU A 165 -9.88 -4.35 -8.50
CA LEU A 165 -10.31 -3.07 -7.92
C LEU A 165 -10.34 -3.14 -6.38
N ASN A 166 -10.83 -4.24 -5.82
CA ASN A 166 -10.83 -4.47 -4.37
C ASN A 166 -9.40 -4.58 -3.82
N PHE A 167 -8.51 -5.27 -4.54
CA PHE A 167 -7.09 -5.35 -4.20
C PHE A 167 -6.46 -3.96 -4.15
N PHE A 168 -6.63 -3.12 -5.18
CA PHE A 168 -6.13 -1.75 -5.20
C PHE A 168 -6.73 -0.86 -4.11
N SER A 169 -8.03 -1.00 -3.84
CA SER A 169 -8.70 -0.32 -2.72
C SER A 169 -8.07 -0.70 -1.37
N MET A 170 -7.82 -1.99 -1.15
CA MET A 170 -7.16 -2.50 0.06
C MET A 170 -5.73 -1.94 0.18
N LEU A 171 -4.96 -1.95 -0.90
CA LEU A 171 -3.59 -1.41 -0.91
C LEU A 171 -3.58 0.09 -0.59
N SER A 172 -4.46 0.87 -1.22
CA SER A 172 -4.50 2.33 -1.07
C SER A 172 -4.77 2.82 0.36
N ASN A 173 -5.43 1.99 1.19
CA ASN A 173 -5.80 2.35 2.56
C ASN A 173 -4.75 1.96 3.61
N ARG A 174 -3.70 1.20 3.24
CA ARG A 174 -2.64 0.78 4.16
C ARG A 174 -1.47 1.75 4.14
N GLN A 175 -1.61 2.88 4.85
CA GLN A 175 -0.57 3.92 4.91
C GLN A 175 0.79 3.41 5.41
N THR A 176 0.80 2.46 6.34
CA THR A 176 2.02 1.84 6.87
C THR A 176 2.75 0.94 5.87
N ALA A 177 2.07 0.53 4.79
CA ALA A 177 2.63 -0.31 3.74
C ALA A 177 3.00 0.47 2.47
N ALA A 178 2.93 1.80 2.47
CA ALA A 178 3.24 2.59 1.28
C ALA A 178 4.64 2.33 0.72
N SER A 179 5.63 2.14 1.60
CA SER A 179 6.99 1.74 1.21
C SER A 179 7.01 0.36 0.55
N VAL A 180 6.34 -0.64 1.14
CA VAL A 180 6.22 -2.00 0.60
C VAL A 180 5.55 -1.99 -0.77
N ILE A 181 4.42 -1.29 -0.91
CA ILE A 181 3.66 -1.17 -2.15
C ILE A 181 4.51 -0.57 -3.26
N LYS A 182 5.27 0.48 -2.94
CA LYS A 182 6.18 1.13 -3.90
C LYS A 182 7.30 0.20 -4.37
N HIS A 183 7.79 -0.72 -3.53
CA HIS A 183 8.88 -1.62 -3.89
C HIS A 183 8.45 -2.81 -4.74
N VAL A 184 7.24 -3.33 -4.57
CA VAL A 184 6.76 -4.50 -5.33
C VAL A 184 6.40 -4.12 -6.77
N ASP A 185 6.11 -2.85 -7.04
CA ASP A 185 5.71 -2.30 -8.35
C ASP A 185 4.72 -3.21 -9.09
N PHE A 186 3.43 -3.05 -8.77
CA PHE A 186 2.34 -3.85 -9.35
C PHE A 186 2.02 -3.48 -10.81
N ALA A 187 3.02 -3.00 -11.57
CA ALA A 187 2.89 -2.45 -12.91
C ALA A 187 1.80 -1.37 -12.97
N TYR A 188 1.76 -0.48 -11.98
CA TYR A 188 0.67 0.49 -11.80
C TYR A 188 0.46 1.36 -13.05
N ASP A 189 1.53 1.66 -13.78
CA ASP A 189 1.54 2.44 -15.02
C ASP A 189 0.63 1.87 -16.11
N TRP A 190 0.43 0.55 -16.13
CA TRP A 190 -0.45 -0.12 -17.09
C TRP A 190 -1.92 -0.02 -16.66
N TRP A 191 -2.17 -0.12 -15.36
CA TRP A 191 -3.51 0.00 -14.79
C TRP A 191 -4.01 1.43 -14.79
N ARG A 192 -3.14 2.37 -14.45
CA ARG A 192 -3.48 3.77 -14.20
C ARG A 192 -4.33 4.40 -15.31
N PRO A 193 -3.92 4.41 -16.59
CA PRO A 193 -4.71 5.05 -17.64
C PRO A 193 -6.07 4.37 -17.85
N THR A 194 -6.12 3.04 -17.82
CA THR A 194 -7.37 2.29 -18.04
C THR A 194 -8.34 2.42 -16.87
N LEU A 195 -7.84 2.42 -15.64
CA LEU A 195 -8.65 2.64 -14.45
C LEU A 195 -9.16 4.08 -14.36
N TRP A 196 -8.39 5.07 -14.82
CA TRP A 196 -8.85 6.46 -14.89
C TRP A 196 -10.00 6.64 -15.88
N ILE A 197 -10.07 5.89 -16.99
CA ILE A 197 -11.24 5.85 -17.88
C ILE A 197 -12.49 5.43 -17.09
N ILE A 198 -12.40 4.30 -16.38
CA ILE A 198 -13.54 3.77 -15.61
C ILE A 198 -13.92 4.72 -14.48
N ALA A 199 -12.94 5.31 -13.78
CA ALA A 199 -13.18 6.24 -12.69
C ALA A 199 -13.87 7.53 -13.15
N GLN A 200 -13.47 8.06 -14.32
CA GLN A 200 -14.11 9.23 -14.92
C GLN A 200 -15.56 8.95 -15.30
N LEU A 201 -15.80 7.85 -16.01
CA LEU A 201 -17.16 7.44 -16.39
C LEU A 201 -18.05 7.15 -15.18
N GLN A 202 -17.48 6.52 -14.13
CA GLN A 202 -18.20 6.28 -12.88
C GLN A 202 -18.67 7.60 -12.26
N LYS A 203 -17.82 8.62 -12.27
CA LYS A 203 -18.16 9.96 -11.77
C LYS A 203 -19.28 10.59 -12.61
N GLU A 204 -19.16 10.56 -13.93
CA GLU A 204 -20.18 11.12 -14.83
C GLU A 204 -21.54 10.45 -14.66
N ILE A 205 -21.57 9.12 -14.52
CA ILE A 205 -22.80 8.37 -14.24
C ILE A 205 -23.43 8.82 -12.91
N LYS A 206 -22.62 8.99 -11.86
CA LYS A 206 -23.11 9.43 -10.55
C LYS A 206 -23.61 10.87 -10.57
N ASP A 207 -22.86 11.78 -11.18
CA ASP A 207 -23.20 13.19 -11.27
C ASP A 207 -24.45 13.42 -12.15
N GLY A 208 -24.65 12.56 -13.16
CA GLY A 208 -25.84 12.55 -14.02
C GLY A 208 -27.08 11.89 -13.42
N SER A 209 -26.97 11.10 -12.35
CA SER A 209 -28.10 10.39 -11.72
C SER A 209 -28.34 10.82 -10.27
N LYS A 210 -29.55 11.34 -10.03
CA LYS A 210 -30.03 11.66 -8.68
C LYS A 210 -30.22 10.40 -7.84
N GLU A 211 -30.68 9.29 -8.42
CA GLU A 211 -30.91 8.05 -7.67
C GLU A 211 -29.59 7.45 -7.19
N ILE A 212 -28.57 7.37 -8.06
CA ILE A 212 -27.24 6.90 -7.68
C ILE A 212 -26.67 7.79 -6.58
N SER A 213 -26.76 9.11 -6.73
CA SER A 213 -26.27 10.05 -5.71
C SER A 213 -26.97 9.90 -4.36
N ASN A 214 -28.27 9.56 -4.35
CA ASN A 214 -29.04 9.36 -3.13
C ASN A 214 -28.73 8.03 -2.42
N TYR A 215 -28.66 6.93 -3.18
CA TYR A 215 -28.61 5.57 -2.63
C TYR A 215 -27.22 4.93 -2.62
N CYS A 216 -26.28 5.39 -3.46
CA CYS A 216 -24.96 4.79 -3.58
C CYS A 216 -23.90 5.63 -2.84
N ARG A 217 -23.50 5.17 -1.65
CA ARG A 217 -22.53 5.84 -0.77
C ARG A 217 -21.10 5.30 -0.87
N ASN A 218 -20.87 4.26 -1.66
CA ASN A 218 -19.55 3.66 -1.81
C ASN A 218 -18.52 4.69 -2.30
N PRO A 219 -17.25 4.60 -1.84
CA PRO A 219 -16.19 5.46 -2.34
C PRO A 219 -16.03 5.26 -3.84
N MET A 220 -15.84 6.36 -4.56
CA MET A 220 -15.61 6.37 -5.99
C MET A 220 -14.21 5.85 -6.30
N LEU A 221 -14.02 5.25 -7.47
CA LEU A 221 -12.74 4.67 -7.88
C LEU A 221 -11.62 5.72 -7.93
N HIS A 222 -11.91 6.96 -8.34
CA HIS A 222 -10.91 8.03 -8.37
C HIS A 222 -10.27 8.28 -6.99
N ILE A 223 -11.00 8.10 -5.89
CA ILE A 223 -10.46 8.27 -4.52
C ILE A 223 -9.36 7.23 -4.24
N THR A 224 -9.55 6.00 -4.74
CA THR A 224 -8.52 4.95 -4.65
C THR A 224 -7.33 5.30 -5.53
N LEU A 225 -7.57 5.76 -6.76
CA LEU A 225 -6.51 6.12 -7.71
C LEU A 225 -5.68 7.29 -7.22
N GLU A 226 -6.28 8.34 -6.66
CA GLU A 226 -5.56 9.48 -6.07
C GLU A 226 -4.59 9.06 -4.95
N LYS A 227 -5.01 8.10 -4.10
CA LYS A 227 -4.15 7.53 -3.06
C LYS A 227 -3.00 6.72 -3.64
N LEU A 228 -3.26 5.93 -4.68
CA LEU A 228 -2.22 5.15 -5.37
C LEU A 228 -1.25 6.08 -6.10
N ASP A 229 -1.74 7.09 -6.81
CA ASP A 229 -0.94 8.14 -7.46
C ASP A 229 0.04 8.77 -6.46
N LYS A 230 -0.44 9.10 -5.25
CA LYS A 230 0.43 9.61 -4.17
C LYS A 230 1.50 8.61 -3.73
N ILE A 231 1.17 7.31 -3.63
CA ILE A 231 2.13 6.26 -3.24
C ILE A 231 3.22 6.09 -4.31
N TYR A 232 2.83 6.06 -5.58
CA TYR A 232 3.73 5.86 -6.72
C TYR A 232 4.44 7.15 -7.17
N GLY A 233 4.00 8.32 -6.71
CA GLY A 233 4.62 9.61 -7.02
C GLY A 233 4.12 10.24 -8.32
N TYR A 234 2.91 9.88 -8.77
CA TYR A 234 2.26 10.49 -9.91
C TYR A 234 1.65 11.86 -9.56
N PRO A 235 1.60 12.80 -10.51
CA PRO A 235 0.85 14.05 -10.32
C PRO A 235 -0.64 13.73 -10.16
N PRO A 236 -1.34 14.40 -9.22
CA PRO A 236 -2.77 14.20 -9.03
C PRO A 236 -3.52 14.61 -10.30
N ILE A 237 -4.56 13.87 -10.64
CA ILE A 237 -5.46 14.17 -11.76
C ILE A 237 -6.84 14.41 -11.16
N GLU A 238 -7.44 15.56 -11.46
CA GLU A 238 -8.78 15.87 -10.99
C GLU A 238 -9.84 15.32 -11.97
N PRO A 239 -10.83 14.55 -11.49
CA PRO A 239 -11.86 14.01 -12.38
C PRO A 239 -12.65 15.12 -13.11
N GLY A 240 -12.72 15.03 -14.43
CA GLY A 240 -13.28 16.03 -15.33
C GLY A 240 -12.41 16.16 -16.59
N GLU A 241 -12.25 17.39 -17.08
CA GLU A 241 -11.47 17.68 -18.29
C GLU A 241 -10.01 17.22 -18.19
N SER A 242 -9.39 17.31 -17.01
CA SER A 242 -7.98 16.94 -16.82
C SER A 242 -7.72 15.45 -17.07
N VAL A 243 -8.68 14.58 -16.74
CA VAL A 243 -8.60 13.15 -17.07
C VAL A 243 -8.62 12.96 -18.58
N TYR A 244 -9.53 13.62 -19.30
CA TYR A 244 -9.61 13.49 -20.76
C TYR A 244 -8.35 13.99 -21.47
N GLN A 245 -7.79 15.12 -21.01
CA GLN A 245 -6.50 15.60 -21.52
C GLN A 245 -5.38 14.59 -21.29
N TYR A 246 -5.31 14.00 -20.09
CA TYR A 246 -4.37 12.92 -19.78
C TYR A 246 -4.55 11.71 -20.69
N LEU A 247 -5.80 11.24 -20.87
CA LEU A 247 -6.12 10.09 -21.71
C LEU A 247 -5.79 10.33 -23.18
N GLN A 248 -6.09 11.52 -23.70
CA GLN A 248 -5.83 11.89 -25.10
C GLN A 248 -4.33 11.96 -25.40
N GLY A 249 -3.54 12.45 -24.45
CA GLY A 249 -2.08 12.59 -24.57
C GLY A 249 -1.29 11.32 -24.25
N HIS A 250 -1.92 10.25 -23.75
CA HIS A 250 -1.20 9.07 -23.26
C HIS A 250 -0.70 8.18 -24.42
N PRO A 251 0.63 8.00 -24.60
CA PRO A 251 1.18 7.28 -25.76
C PRO A 251 0.66 5.85 -25.89
N TRP A 252 0.63 5.10 -24.77
CA TRP A 252 0.17 3.73 -24.76
C TRP A 252 -1.32 3.59 -25.13
N LEU A 253 -2.18 4.56 -24.75
CA LEU A 253 -3.60 4.50 -25.14
C LEU A 253 -3.78 4.76 -26.64
N GLN A 254 -2.91 5.59 -27.23
CA GLN A 254 -2.88 5.82 -28.68
C GLN A 254 -2.46 4.56 -29.44
N GLU A 255 -1.44 3.84 -28.96
CA GLU A 255 -1.04 2.54 -29.50
C GLU A 255 -2.15 1.50 -29.38
N GLN A 256 -2.89 1.50 -28.27
CA GLN A 256 -4.05 0.65 -28.09
C GLN A 256 -5.29 1.10 -28.86
N HIS A 257 -5.21 2.17 -29.66
CA HIS A 257 -6.31 2.72 -30.45
C HIS A 257 -7.55 2.99 -29.59
N ILE A 258 -7.39 3.79 -28.53
CA ILE A 258 -8.50 4.24 -27.68
C ILE A 258 -9.67 4.77 -28.54
N ASP A 259 -10.89 4.38 -28.17
CA ASP A 259 -12.11 4.75 -28.91
C ASP A 259 -12.25 6.29 -29.01
N PRO A 260 -12.25 6.87 -30.22
CA PRO A 260 -12.40 8.31 -30.40
C PRO A 260 -13.70 8.86 -29.78
N ALA A 261 -14.72 8.03 -29.55
CA ALA A 261 -15.95 8.43 -28.88
C ALA A 261 -15.72 8.95 -27.44
N PHE A 262 -14.60 8.62 -26.79
CA PHE A 262 -14.22 9.19 -25.49
C PHE A 262 -14.02 10.70 -25.54
N PHE A 263 -13.57 11.24 -26.67
CA PHE A 263 -13.19 12.64 -26.82
C PHE A 263 -14.21 13.47 -27.60
N LYS A 264 -15.27 12.85 -28.11
CA LYS A 264 -16.38 13.57 -28.72
C LYS A 264 -17.23 14.18 -27.60
N ALA A 265 -17.47 15.49 -27.68
CA ALA A 265 -18.43 16.16 -26.80
C ALA A 265 -19.78 15.42 -26.86
N ALA A 266 -20.32 15.08 -25.69
CA ALA A 266 -21.65 14.52 -25.55
C ALA A 266 -22.72 15.55 -25.90
#